data_AF-A0A9E0T2Y7-F1
#
_entry.id   AF-A0A9E0T2Y7-F1
#
_cell.length_a   1.000
_cell.length_b   1.000
_cell.length_c   1.000
_cell.angle_alpha   90.00
_cell.angle_beta   90.00
_cell.angle_gamma   90.00
#
_symmetry.space_group_name_H-M   'P 1'
#
loop_
_entity.id
_entity.type
_entity.pdbx_description
1 polymer ?
#
loop_
_entity_poly.entity_id
_entity_poly.type
_entity_poly.pdbx_seq_one_letter_code
_entity_poly.pdbx_strand_id
1 'polypeptide(L)' 'MSKLHVISKRDGYRRAGIVFGRVASVIDTDALRKAQVDAIRADPHLKVVAVEPDKSEKKGKA' A
#
# COMPACT_ATOMS: atom_id res chain seq x y z
N MET A 1 12.90 6.37 2.84
CA MET A 1 12.15 5.11 3.02
C MET A 1 11.07 5.02 1.94
N SER A 2 10.87 3.85 1.32
CA SER A 2 9.86 3.70 0.25
C SER A 2 8.52 3.26 0.85
N LYS A 3 7.46 4.02 0.59
CA LYS A 3 6.11 3.71 1.07
C LYS A 3 5.17 3.41 -0.09
N LEU A 4 4.35 2.37 0.07
CA LEU A 4 3.31 1.95 -0.86
C LEU A 4 1.94 2.31 -0.29
N HIS A 5 1.16 3.09 -1.03
CA HIS A 5 -0.24 3.33 -0.68
C HIS A 5 -1.10 2.32 -1.43
N VAL A 6 -1.81 1.48 -0.68
CA VAL A 6 -2.60 0.37 -1.23
C VAL A 6 -4.03 0.45 -0.72
N ILE A 7 -4.99 0.35 -1.64
CA ILE A 7 -6.41 0.27 -1.35
C ILE A 7 -6.92 -1.11 -1.76
N SER A 8 -7.75 -1.74 -0.94
CA SER A 8 -8.47 -2.95 -1.32
C SER A 8 -9.87 -2.61 -1.84
N LYS A 9 -10.33 -3.39 -2.83
CA LYS A 9 -11.74 -3.33 -3.28
C LYS A 9 -12.72 -3.77 -2.19
N ARG A 10 -12.26 -4.64 -1.27
CA ARG A 10 -13.06 -5.19 -0.18
C ARG A 10 -12.51 -4.73 1.16
N ASP A 11 -13.41 -4.33 2.06
CA ASP A 11 -13.02 -3.99 3.42
C ASP A 11 -12.58 -5.25 4.20
N GLY A 12 -11.50 -5.14 4.97
CA GLY A 12 -10.95 -6.24 5.77
C GLY A 12 -10.15 -7.30 4.98
N TYR A 13 -9.68 -7.00 3.76
CA TYR A 13 -8.88 -7.94 2.97
C TYR A 13 -7.49 -8.13 3.57
N ARG A 14 -7.11 -9.37 3.90
CA ARG A 14 -5.80 -9.66 4.52
C ARG A 14 -4.80 -10.19 3.49
N ARG A 15 -3.61 -9.61 3.46
CA ARG A 15 -2.48 -10.08 2.64
C ARG A 15 -1.16 -9.82 3.38
N ALA A 16 -0.24 -10.78 3.38
CA ALA A 16 1.08 -10.65 4.02
C ALA A 16 1.03 -10.22 5.50
N GLY A 17 -0.04 -10.56 6.23
CA GLY A 17 -0.23 -10.15 7.63
C GLY A 17 -0.78 -8.73 7.83
N ILE A 18 -1.04 -8.00 6.75
CA ILE A 18 -1.60 -6.65 6.75
C ILE A 18 -3.08 -6.71 6.36
N VAL A 19 -3.92 -5.95 7.06
CA VAL A 19 -5.34 -5.77 6.73
C VAL A 19 -5.49 -4.53 5.85
N PHE A 20 -6.06 -4.71 4.67
CA PHE A 20 -6.39 -3.67 3.71
C PHE A 20 -7.88 -3.38 3.73
N GLY A 21 -8.23 -2.11 3.74
CA GLY A 21 -9.60 -1.64 3.67
C GLY A 21 -9.89 -0.95 2.34
N ARG A 22 -11.08 -0.35 2.26
CA ARG A 22 -11.41 0.60 1.16
C ARG A 22 -10.67 1.94 1.28
N VAL A 23 -10.04 2.19 2.42
CA VAL A 23 -9.19 3.36 2.67
C VAL A 23 -7.74 3.01 2.32
N ALA A 24 -6.98 3.99 1.83
CA ALA A 24 -5.56 3.81 1.52
C ALA A 24 -4.76 3.46 2.78
N SER A 25 -4.19 2.26 2.78
CA SER A 25 -3.23 1.80 3.79
C SER A 25 -1.82 2.14 3.31
N VAL A 26 -1.03 2.74 4.19
CA VAL A 26 0.39 3.03 3.95
C VAL A 26 1.20 1.82 4.41
N ILE A 27 1.95 1.23 3.49
CA ILE A 27 2.82 0.09 3.76
C ILE A 27 4.26 0.55 3.60
N ASP A 28 5.08 0.28 4.59
CA ASP A 28 6.52 0.44 4.45
C ASP A 28 7.10 -0.75 3.69
N THR A 29 7.68 -0.50 2.51
CA THR A 29 8.21 -1.59 1.68
C THR A 29 9.56 -2.07 2.15
N ASP A 30 10.27 -1.27 2.95
CA ASP A 30 11.57 -1.62 3.53
C ASP A 30 11.40 -2.64 4.66
N ALA A 31 10.31 -2.50 5.43
CA ALA A 31 9.91 -3.45 6.46
C ALA A 31 9.35 -4.79 5.91
N LEU A 32 9.14 -4.91 4.60
CA LEU A 32 8.59 -6.10 3.96
C LEU A 32 9.62 -6.84 3.11
N ARG A 33 9.50 -8.16 3.05
CA ARG A 33 10.28 -8.95 2.10
C ARG A 33 9.86 -8.63 0.67
N LYS A 34 10.80 -8.66 -0.27
CA LYS A 34 10.55 -8.46 -1.71
C LYS A 34 9.37 -9.30 -2.23
N ALA A 35 9.27 -10.56 -1.81
CA ALA A 35 8.16 -11.45 -2.19
C ALA A 35 6.78 -10.98 -1.69
N GLN A 36 6.70 -10.32 -0.52
CA GLN A 36 5.45 -9.78 0.01
C GLN A 36 5.02 -8.54 -0.78
N VAL A 37 5.97 -7.65 -1.09
CA VAL A 37 5.71 -6.47 -1.93
C VAL A 37 5.23 -6.89 -3.31
N ASP A 38 5.89 -7.88 -3.92
CA ASP A 38 5.49 -8.41 -5.22
C ASP A 38 4.10 -9.05 -5.16
N ALA A 39 3.81 -9.85 -4.13
CA ALA A 39 2.50 -10.45 -3.92
C ALA A 39 1.38 -9.44 -3.68
N ILE A 40 1.68 -8.24 -3.17
CA ILE A 40 0.73 -7.13 -3.01
C ILE A 40 0.50 -6.43 -4.35
N ARG A 41 1.57 -6.21 -5.13
CA ARG A 41 1.49 -5.57 -6.46
C ARG A 41 0.80 -6.46 -7.50
N ALA A 42 1.01 -7.76 -7.42
CA ALA A 42 0.39 -8.76 -8.28
C ALA A 42 -1.04 -9.11 -7.86
N ASP A 43 -1.52 -8.63 -6.71
CA ASP A 43 -2.86 -8.99 -6.24
C ASP A 43 -3.95 -8.18 -6.95
N PRO A 44 -4.93 -8.82 -7.63
CA PRO A 44 -5.96 -8.11 -8.39
C PRO A 44 -7.06 -7.46 -7.52
N HIS A 45 -7.11 -7.78 -6.22
CA HIS A 45 -8.02 -7.15 -5.26
C HIS A 45 -7.41 -5.92 -4.60
N LEU A 46 -6.09 -5.79 -4.66
CA LEU A 46 -5.35 -4.63 -4.18
C LEU A 46 -5.05 -3.69 -5.34
N LYS A 47 -5.19 -2.39 -5.07
CA LYS A 47 -4.86 -1.32 -6.00
C LYS A 47 -3.82 -0.43 -5.36
N VAL A 48 -2.62 -0.43 -5.93
CA VAL A 48 -1.57 0.53 -5.55
C VAL A 48 -1.95 1.89 -6.12
N VAL A 49 -2.09 2.89 -5.27
CA VAL A 49 -2.50 4.25 -5.66
C VAL A 49 -1.33 5.24 -5.67
N ALA A 50 -0.30 5.00 -4.88
CA ALA A 50 0.93 5.79 -4.91
C ALA A 50 2.13 4.96 -4.44
N VAL A 51 3.27 5.20 -5.07
CA VAL A 51 4.59 4.81 -4.58
C VAL A 51 5.28 6.12 -4.26
N GLU A 52 5.33 6.50 -2.99
CA GLU A 52 6.09 7.69 -2.60
C GLU A 52 7.53 7.27 -2.28
N PRO A 53 8.51 7.67 -3.10
CA PRO A 53 9.89 7.68 -2.66
C PRO A 53 10.04 8.89 -1.74
N ASP A 54 10.00 8.68 -0.42
CA ASP A 54 10.36 9.66 0.64
C ASP A 54 10.46 11.13 0.19
N LYS A 55 9.34 11.71 -0.21
CA LYS A 55 9.16 13.16 -0.32
C LYS A 55 7.75 13.43 0.15
N SER A 56 7.63 13.54 1.46
CA SER A 56 6.53 14.22 2.12
C SER A 56 6.26 15.55 1.42
N GLU A 57 5.36 15.58 0.43
CA GLU A 57 4.66 16.78 -0.02
C GLU A 57 3.63 16.42 -1.10
N LYS A 58 2.41 16.09 -0.65
CA LYS A 58 1.21 16.84 -1.04
C LYS A 58 -0.03 16.18 -0.43
N LYS A 59 -0.51 16.77 0.65
CA LYS A 59 -1.95 16.96 0.81
C LYS A 59 -2.21 18.44 0.97
N GLY A 60 -2.06 19.15 -0.15
CA GLY A 60 -2.69 20.44 -0.32
C GLY A 60 -4.19 20.24 -0.15
N LYS A 61 -4.76 20.80 0.91
CA LYS A 61 -6.15 21.19 0.95
C LYS A 61 -6.10 22.71 0.94
N ALA A 62 -6.37 23.28 -0.24
CA ALA A 62 -6.60 24.71 -0.41
C ALA A 62 -7.81 25.15 0.43
#